data_AF-A0A1F4X9U6-F1
#
_entry.id   AF-A0A1F4X9U6-F1
#
_cell.length_a   1.000
_cell.length_b   1.000
_cell.length_c   1.000
_cell.angle_alpha   90.00
_cell.angle_beta   90.00
_cell.angle_gamma   90.00
#
_symmetry.space_group_name_H-M   'P 1'
#
loop_
_entity.id
_entity.type
_entity.pdbx_description
1 polymer ?
#
loop_
_entity_poly.entity_id
_entity_poly.type
_entity_poly.pdbx_seq_one_letter_code
_entity_poly.pdbx_strand_id
1 'polypeptide(L)' 'MKIKFSLSLKNIVVDETYIDHLIFDWEEEATPEEVLKMSEKWITTRNFLTARMSGLRKVGESSFTIEPVEE' A
#
# COMPACT_ATOMS: atom_id res chain seq x y z
N MET A 1 10.35 -13.94 -8.13
CA MET A 1 9.92 -14.66 -6.91
C MET A 1 8.56 -14.13 -6.56
N LYS A 2 7.65 -14.98 -6.09
CA LYS A 2 6.30 -14.55 -5.79
C LYS A 2 6.27 -13.80 -4.47
N ILE A 3 5.77 -12.57 -4.49
CA ILE A 3 5.68 -11.70 -3.33
C ILE A 3 4.22 -11.34 -3.11
N LYS A 4 3.78 -11.41 -1.85
CA LYS A 4 2.50 -10.87 -1.41
C LYS A 4 2.73 -9.49 -0.82
N PHE A 5 1.92 -8.56 -1.29
CA PHE A 5 1.83 -7.21 -0.77
C PHE A 5 0.50 -7.05 -0.06
N SER A 6 0.54 -6.46 1.13
CA SER A 6 -0.67 -6.10 1.88
C SER A 6 -0.58 -4.65 2.31
N LEU A 7 -1.59 -3.87 1.93
CA LEU A 7 -1.73 -2.48 2.29
C LEU A 7 -3.01 -2.33 3.12
N SER A 8 -2.87 -1.95 4.38
CA SER A 8 -3.98 -1.68 5.28
C SER A 8 -4.05 -0.19 5.61
N LEU A 9 -5.22 0.40 5.42
CA LEU A 9 -5.49 1.82 5.61
C LEU A 9 -6.68 2.01 6.54
N LYS A 10 -6.52 2.82 7.59
CA LYS A 10 -7.60 3.13 8.54
C LYS A 10 -7.98 4.59 8.52
N ASN A 11 -9.25 4.85 8.86
CA ASN A 11 -9.84 6.18 8.96
C ASN A 11 -9.62 6.99 7.67
N ILE A 12 -9.99 6.41 6.52
CA ILE A 12 -9.78 7.04 5.21
C ILE A 12 -11.01 7.82 4.77
N VAL A 13 -10.79 8.89 4.00
CA VAL A 13 -11.87 9.65 3.35
C VAL A 13 -11.59 9.68 1.85
N VAL A 14 -12.49 9.08 1.08
CA VAL A 14 -12.43 9.00 -0.38
C VAL A 14 -13.72 9.59 -0.93
N ASP A 15 -13.63 10.61 -1.79
CA ASP A 15 -14.81 11.25 -2.40
C ASP A 15 -15.93 11.58 -1.38
N GLU A 16 -15.53 12.16 -0.24
CA GLU A 16 -16.42 12.54 0.87
C GLU A 16 -17.07 11.37 1.61
N THR A 17 -16.78 10.14 1.20
CA THR A 17 -17.15 8.92 1.89
C THR A 17 -16.09 8.55 2.90
N TYR A 18 -16.50 8.34 4.14
CA TYR A 18 -15.65 7.80 5.18
C TYR A 18 -15.62 6.27 5.08
N ILE A 19 -14.42 5.69 5.10
CA ILE A 19 -14.20 4.25 5.17
C ILE A 19 -13.34 3.98 6.39
N ASP A 20 -13.85 3.11 7.27
CA ASP A 20 -13.21 2.80 8.54
C ASP A 20 -11.89 2.05 8.35
N HIS A 21 -11.92 1.00 7.52
CA HIS A 21 -10.76 0.18 7.20
C HIS A 21 -10.83 -0.32 5.76
N LEU A 22 -9.73 -0.18 5.03
CA LEU A 22 -9.54 -0.71 3.69
C LEU A 22 -8.25 -1.52 3.64
N ILE A 23 -8.32 -2.72 3.07
CA ILE A 23 -7.17 -3.61 2.87
C ILE A 23 -7.06 -3.92 1.38
N PHE A 24 -5.86 -3.73 0.83
CA PHE A 24 -5.49 -4.18 -0.51
C PHE A 24 -4.44 -5.27 -0.40
N ASP A 25 -4.79 -6.46 -0.85
CA ASP A 25 -3.86 -7.58 -0.96
C ASP A 25 -3.68 -7.92 -2.44
N TRP A 26 -2.43 -8.01 -2.89
CA TRP A 26 -2.10 -8.47 -4.23
C TRP A 26 -0.79 -9.26 -4.24
N GLU A 27 -0.62 -10.07 -5.27
CA GLU A 27 0.57 -10.88 -5.47
C GLU A 27 1.23 -10.49 -6.80
N GLU A 28 2.56 -10.38 -6.80
CA GLU A 28 3.32 -10.02 -7.99
C GLU A 28 4.62 -10.85 -8.06
N GLU A 29 5.06 -11.13 -9.28
CA GLU A 29 6.40 -11.63 -9.56
C GLU A 29 7.36 -10.44 -9.49
N ALA A 30 8.22 -10.42 -8.47
CA ALA A 30 9.21 -9.37 -8.29
C ALA A 30 10.60 -9.94 -8.00
N THR A 31 11.63 -9.17 -8.31
CA THR A 31 13.00 -9.41 -7.88
C THR A 31 13.28 -8.74 -6.52
N PRO A 32 14.30 -9.19 -5.77
CA PRO A 32 14.67 -8.56 -4.50
C PRO A 32 14.97 -7.05 -4.60
N GLU A 33 15.58 -6.61 -5.71
CA GLU A 33 15.86 -5.18 -5.95
C GLU A 33 14.60 -4.36 -6.21
N GLU A 34 13.59 -4.94 -6.86
CA GLU A 34 12.28 -4.29 -7.08
C GLU A 34 11.51 -4.14 -5.76
N VAL A 35 11.53 -5.18 -4.93
CA VAL A 35 10.97 -5.14 -3.57
C VAL A 35 11.59 -4.02 -2.75
N LEU A 36 12.93 -3.89 -2.78
CA LEU A 36 13.64 -2.83 -2.06
C LEU A 36 13.25 -1.43 -2.58
N LYS A 37 13.18 -1.24 -3.90
CA LYS A 37 12.76 0.05 -4.48
C LYS A 37 11.32 0.40 -4.12
N MET A 38 10.44 -0.58 -4.02
CA MET A 38 9.04 -0.36 -3.63
C MET A 38 8.93 0.02 -2.15
N SER A 39 9.66 -0.64 -1.26
CA SER A 39 9.67 -0.29 0.16
C SER A 39 10.25 1.11 0.40
N GLU A 40 11.32 1.48 -0.30
CA GLU A 40 11.88 2.83 -0.26
C GLU A 40 10.88 3.89 -0.75
N LYS A 41 10.19 3.65 -1.87
CA LYS A 41 9.15 4.56 -2.40
C LYS A 41 8.01 4.75 -1.41
N TRP A 42 7.60 3.69 -0.73
CA TRP A 42 6.57 3.73 0.30
C TRP A 42 6.97 4.59 1.49
N ILE A 43 8.19 4.39 2.02
CA ILE A 43 8.71 5.10 3.20
C ILE A 43 8.95 6.59 2.91
N THR A 44 9.50 6.90 1.74
CA THR A 44 9.96 8.26 1.41
C THR A 44 8.82 9.16 0.92
N THR A 45 7.78 8.58 0.32
CA THR A 45 6.71 9.38 -0.27
C THR A 45 5.58 9.54 0.74
N ARG A 46 5.61 10.67 1.48
CA ARG A 46 4.52 11.11 2.39
C ARG A 46 3.10 11.07 1.76
N ASN A 47 3.03 11.03 0.42
CA ASN A 47 1.82 11.10 -0.40
C ASN A 47 1.71 9.94 -1.41
N PHE A 48 2.40 8.80 -1.21
CA PHE A 48 2.38 7.69 -2.19
C PHE A 48 0.95 7.26 -2.53
N LEU A 49 0.14 7.12 -1.49
CA LEU A 49 -1.26 6.73 -1.56
C LEU A 49 -2.13 7.79 -2.23
N THR A 50 -1.98 9.04 -1.84
CA THR A 50 -2.77 10.15 -2.41
C THR A 50 -2.42 10.43 -3.87
N ALA A 51 -1.20 10.09 -4.30
CA ALA A 51 -0.80 10.16 -5.70
C ALA A 51 -1.35 8.99 -6.55
N ARG A 52 -1.61 7.83 -5.95
CA ARG A 52 -2.11 6.63 -6.64
C ARG A 52 -3.62 6.46 -6.57
N MET A 53 -4.26 6.97 -5.53
CA MET A 53 -5.69 6.84 -5.27
C MET A 53 -6.39 8.16 -5.56
N SER A 54 -7.06 8.23 -6.72
CA SER A 54 -7.94 9.36 -7.05
C SER A 54 -9.03 9.50 -5.99
N GLY A 55 -9.30 10.73 -5.56
CA GLY A 55 -10.35 11.00 -4.57
C GLY A 55 -9.94 10.83 -3.10
N LEU A 56 -8.73 10.29 -2.82
CA LEU A 56 -8.25 10.12 -1.45
C LEU A 56 -7.86 11.47 -0.83
N ARG A 57 -8.65 11.92 0.15
CA ARG A 57 -8.44 13.21 0.84
C ARG A 57 -7.69 13.08 2.16
N LYS A 58 -7.83 11.94 2.85
CA LYS A 58 -7.21 11.70 4.16
C LYS A 58 -6.96 10.23 4.41
N VAL A 59 -5.86 9.94 5.10
CA VAL A 59 -5.54 8.63 5.70
C VAL A 59 -5.14 8.89 7.15
N GLY A 60 -5.69 8.14 8.09
CA GLY A 60 -5.30 8.22 9.50
C GLY A 60 -4.04 7.39 9.76
N GLU A 61 -4.15 6.09 9.57
CA GLU A 61 -3.04 5.14 9.73
C GLU A 61 -2.89 4.30 8.46
N SER A 62 -1.65 3.99 8.10
CA SER A 62 -1.34 3.11 6.98
C SER A 62 -0.22 2.15 7.34
N SER A 63 -0.38 0.88 7.02
CA SER A 63 0.64 -0.15 7.13
C SER A 63 0.82 -0.84 5.79
N PHE A 64 2.06 -1.05 5.38
CA PHE A 64 2.40 -1.80 4.18
C PHE A 64 3.32 -2.95 4.54
N THR A 65 2.90 -4.15 4.17
CA THR A 65 3.57 -5.41 4.45
C THR A 65 3.99 -6.05 3.13
N ILE A 66 5.22 -6.56 3.10
CA ILE A 66 5.79 -7.26 1.95
C ILE A 66 6.29 -8.61 2.45
N GLU A 67 5.73 -9.68 1.91
CA GLU A 67 6.01 -11.04 2.34
C GLU A 67 6.37 -11.90 1.13
N PRO A 68 7.50 -12.64 1.14
CA PRO A 68 7.73 -13.66 0.14
C PRO A 68 6.69 -14.77 0.30
N VAL A 69 6.09 -15.19 -0.82
CA VAL A 69 5.24 -16.37 -0.87
C VAL A 69 6.17 -17.55 -1.10
N GLU A 70 6.45 -18.31 -0.04
CA GLU A 70 7.10 -19.61 -0.17
C GLU A 70 6.16 -20.55 -0.95
N GLU A 71 6.68 -21.23 -1.98
CA GLU A 71 5.95 -22.28 -2.71
C GLU A 71 5.70 -23.52 -1.84
#